data_AF-A0A6F8T3W5-F1
#
_entry.id   AF-A0A6F8T3W5-F1
#
_cell.length_a   1.000
_cell.length_b   1.000
_cell.length_c   1.000
_cell.angle_alpha   90.00
_cell.angle_beta   90.00
_cell.angle_gamma   90.00
#
_symmetry.space_group_name_H-M   'P 1'
#
loop_
_entity.id
_entity.type
_entity.pdbx_description
1 polymer ?
#
loop_
_entity_poly.entity_id
_entity_poly.type
_entity_poly.pdbx_seq_one_letter_code
_entity_poly.pdbx_strand_id
1 'polypeptide(L)'
;MKRIIVVGAGFAGLWAALGAAKKRQELSQDNALEIVVINKTLYHDIRVRNYEDDLEVTRIPLKKLLDPVNVKIIIGEAQQMNQDKQTVIVADESEEGNLEYVYDRLVLAAGSQLYYPNSSSRNLLNSAPVLHPNYFIS
;
A
#
# COMPACT_ATOMS: atom_id res chain seq x y z
N MET A 1 -1.03 14.05 18.86
CA MET A 1 -1.26 12.63 18.51
C MET A 1 -0.15 12.23 17.55
N LYS A 2 0.57 11.15 17.82
CA LYS A 2 1.63 10.65 16.93
C LYS A 2 1.01 9.86 15.78
N ARG A 3 1.67 9.81 14.63
CA ARG A 3 1.22 9.07 13.45
C ARG A 3 2.26 8.10 12.91
N ILE A 4 1.85 6.85 12.74
CA ILE A 4 2.56 5.86 11.91
C ILE A 4 1.86 5.82 10.54
N ILE A 5 2.62 6.04 9.47
CA ILE A 5 2.16 5.80 8.10
C ILE A 5 2.81 4.51 7.60
N VAL A 6 1.99 3.63 7.03
CA VAL A 6 2.42 2.44 6.30
C VAL A 6 2.08 2.64 4.83
N VAL A 7 3.07 2.59 3.95
CA VAL A 7 2.87 2.71 2.49
C VAL A 7 2.83 1.32 1.90
N GLY A 8 1.71 0.97 1.27
CA GLY A 8 1.42 -0.36 0.73
C GLY A 8 0.65 -1.24 1.71
N ALA A 9 -0.29 -2.02 1.19
CA ALA A 9 -1.10 -2.95 1.96
C ALA A 9 -1.01 -4.40 1.42
N GLY A 10 0.11 -4.78 0.82
CA GLY A 10 0.44 -6.19 0.62
C GLY A 10 0.82 -6.88 1.94
N PHE A 11 1.52 -8.00 1.89
CA PHE A 11 1.84 -8.79 3.08
C PHE A 11 2.63 -7.98 4.11
N ALA A 12 3.75 -7.37 3.72
CA ALA A 12 4.58 -6.63 4.65
C ALA A 12 3.83 -5.45 5.29
N GLY A 13 3.10 -4.68 4.48
CA GLY A 13 2.37 -3.50 4.93
C GLY A 13 1.20 -3.86 5.86
N LEU A 14 0.41 -4.86 5.49
CA LEU A 14 -0.71 -5.33 6.30
C LEU A 14 -0.24 -5.81 7.68
N TRP A 15 0.79 -6.66 7.74
CA TRP A 15 1.31 -7.16 9.00
C TRP A 15 1.95 -6.08 9.86
N ALA A 16 2.63 -5.10 9.24
CA ALA A 16 3.17 -3.95 9.96
C ALA A 16 2.05 -3.12 10.62
N ALA A 17 0.96 -2.85 9.90
CA ALA A 17 -0.18 -2.10 10.42
C ALA A 17 -0.88 -2.84 11.57
N LEU A 18 -1.14 -4.14 11.42
CA LEU A 18 -1.76 -4.97 12.46
C LEU A 18 -0.87 -5.10 13.70
N GLY A 19 0.44 -5.28 13.50
CA GLY A 19 1.42 -5.33 14.59
C GLY A 19 1.48 -4.01 15.36
N ALA A 20 1.49 -2.87 14.66
CA ALA A 20 1.43 -1.55 15.28
C ALA A 20 0.12 -1.35 16.05
N ALA A 21 -1.02 -1.77 15.51
CA ALA A 21 -2.32 -1.65 16.17
C ALA A 21 -2.40 -2.50 17.45
N LYS A 22 -1.90 -3.74 17.39
CA LYS A 22 -1.76 -4.60 18.57
C LYS A 22 -0.89 -3.92 19.63
N LYS A 23 0.26 -3.35 19.23
CA LYS A 23 1.16 -2.70 20.18
C LYS A 23 0.55 -1.43 20.79
N ARG A 24 -0.20 -0.65 20.00
CA ARG A 24 -0.96 0.51 20.49
C ARG A 24 -1.92 0.10 21.60
N GLN A 25 -2.67 -0.99 21.40
CA GLN A 25 -3.61 -1.52 22.38
C GLN A 25 -2.89 -1.99 23.66
N GLU A 26 -1.79 -2.76 23.53
CA GLU A 26 -0.98 -3.23 24.67
C GLU A 26 -0.43 -2.07 25.52
N LEU A 27 -0.16 -0.93 24.90
CA LEU A 27 0.37 0.27 25.57
C LEU A 27 -0.74 1.26 25.98
N SER A 28 -2.02 0.94 25.74
CA SER A 28 -3.17 1.82 26.00
C SER A 28 -3.02 3.20 25.33
N GLN A 29 -2.47 3.23 24.11
CA GLN A 29 -2.18 4.46 23.36
C GLN A 29 -3.23 4.79 22.28
N ASP A 30 -4.46 4.26 22.40
CA ASP A 30 -5.51 4.41 21.38
C ASP A 30 -5.84 5.87 21.04
N ASN A 31 -5.72 6.77 22.03
CA ASN A 31 -5.95 8.22 21.84
C ASN A 31 -4.66 9.01 21.55
N ALA A 32 -3.50 8.36 21.58
CA ALA A 32 -2.20 9.01 21.42
C ALA A 32 -1.52 8.66 20.10
N LEU A 33 -1.89 7.55 19.46
CA LEU A 33 -1.25 7.00 18.26
C LEU A 33 -2.26 6.69 17.15
N GLU A 34 -2.13 7.40 16.05
CA GLU A 34 -2.84 7.14 14.81
C GLU A 34 -2.01 6.22 13.91
N ILE A 35 -2.66 5.24 13.29
CA ILE A 35 -2.04 4.34 12.32
C ILE A 35 -2.81 4.49 11.02
N VAL A 36 -2.08 4.74 9.94
CA VAL A 36 -2.64 5.00 8.62
C VAL A 36 -1.95 4.10 7.60
N VAL A 37 -2.72 3.43 6.76
CA VAL A 37 -2.25 2.67 5.60
C VAL A 37 -2.61 3.45 4.34
N ILE A 38 -1.62 3.74 3.51
CA ILE A 38 -1.80 4.30 2.17
C ILE A 38 -1.68 3.15 1.17
N ASN A 39 -2.70 2.93 0.35
CA ASN A 39 -2.67 1.88 -0.67
C ASN A 39 -3.42 2.30 -1.93
N LYS A 40 -2.96 1.85 -3.09
CA LYS A 40 -3.59 2.19 -4.39
C LYS A 40 -5.02 1.66 -4.52
N THR A 41 -5.32 0.55 -3.86
CA THR A 41 -6.64 -0.09 -3.93
C THR A 41 -7.22 -0.32 -2.53
N LEU A 42 -8.51 -0.63 -2.45
CA LEU A 42 -9.19 -0.99 -1.20
C LEU A 42 -9.04 -2.46 -0.81
N TYR A 43 -8.14 -3.20 -1.46
CA TYR A 43 -8.03 -4.65 -1.30
C TYR A 43 -6.60 -5.08 -0.96
N HIS A 44 -6.50 -6.16 -0.20
CA HIS A 44 -5.30 -6.96 -0.04
C HIS A 44 -5.44 -8.23 -0.89
N ASP A 45 -4.45 -8.51 -1.74
CA ASP A 45 -4.42 -9.72 -2.55
C ASP A 45 -3.69 -10.83 -1.79
N ILE A 46 -4.40 -11.90 -1.42
CA ILE A 46 -3.84 -12.97 -0.56
C ILE A 46 -3.11 -14.07 -1.36
N ARG A 47 -3.26 -14.14 -2.69
CA ARG A 47 -2.61 -15.19 -3.49
C ARG A 47 -1.31 -14.71 -4.11
N VAL A 48 -0.25 -15.47 -3.86
CA VAL A 48 1.09 -15.28 -4.45
C VAL A 48 1.18 -15.82 -5.90
N ARG A 49 0.02 -16.02 -6.59
CA ARG A 49 -0.09 -16.62 -7.94
C ARG A 49 -0.72 -15.65 -8.94
N ASN A 50 -0.12 -14.47 -9.10
CA ASN A 50 -0.61 -13.41 -10.01
C ASN A 50 -0.56 -13.76 -11.53
N TYR A 51 -0.36 -15.03 -11.89
CA TYR A 51 -0.41 -15.53 -13.27
C TYR A 51 -1.74 -16.21 -13.61
N GLU A 52 -2.67 -16.32 -12.66
CA GLU A 52 -4.01 -16.89 -12.86
C GLU A 52 -4.99 -15.80 -13.34
N ASP A 53 -5.89 -16.13 -14.28
CA ASP A 53 -6.76 -15.17 -14.98
C ASP A 53 -7.82 -14.47 -14.10
N ASP A 54 -8.27 -15.12 -13.02
CA ASP A 54 -9.27 -14.54 -12.10
C ASP A 54 -8.69 -14.36 -10.69
N LEU A 55 -8.35 -13.11 -10.38
CA LEU A 55 -7.82 -12.70 -9.08
C LEU A 55 -8.89 -12.13 -8.15
N GLU A 56 -10.14 -11.95 -8.59
CA GLU A 56 -11.18 -11.34 -7.75
C GLU A 56 -11.50 -12.17 -6.51
N VAL A 57 -11.46 -13.50 -6.64
CA VAL A 57 -11.64 -14.47 -5.54
C VAL A 57 -10.52 -14.39 -4.48
N THR A 58 -9.46 -13.63 -4.76
CA THR A 58 -8.27 -13.51 -3.91
C THR A 58 -8.17 -12.17 -3.19
N ARG A 59 -9.09 -11.25 -3.48
CA ARG A 59 -9.15 -9.92 -2.88
C ARG A 59 -9.89 -9.93 -1.56
N ILE A 60 -9.23 -9.47 -0.51
CA ILE A 60 -9.85 -9.23 0.79
C ILE A 60 -9.99 -7.71 0.97
N PRO A 61 -11.21 -7.18 1.21
CA PRO A 61 -11.38 -5.75 1.47
C PRO A 61 -10.57 -5.31 2.70
N LEU A 62 -9.70 -4.32 2.53
CA LEU A 62 -8.83 -3.81 3.60
C LEU A 62 -9.63 -3.33 4.81
N LYS A 63 -10.79 -2.71 4.58
CA LYS A 63 -11.71 -2.30 5.66
C LYS A 63 -12.08 -3.44 6.59
N LYS A 64 -12.32 -4.66 6.07
CA LYS A 64 -12.64 -5.84 6.90
C LYS A 64 -11.48 -6.23 7.82
N LEU A 65 -10.25 -5.92 7.43
CA LEU A 65 -9.04 -6.27 8.17
C LEU A 65 -8.61 -5.15 9.13
N LEU A 66 -8.80 -3.88 8.75
CA LEU A 66 -8.19 -2.72 9.39
C LEU A 66 -9.16 -1.90 10.25
N ASP A 67 -10.44 -1.82 9.87
CA ASP A 67 -11.44 -1.08 10.65
C ASP A 67 -11.61 -1.63 12.09
N PRO A 68 -11.65 -2.98 12.32
CA PRO A 68 -11.81 -3.52 13.68
C PRO A 68 -10.69 -3.15 14.65
N VAL A 69 -9.51 -2.80 14.12
CA VAL A 69 -8.34 -2.38 14.91
C VAL A 69 -8.05 -0.88 14.78
N ASN A 70 -9.03 -0.10 14.30
CA ASN A 70 -8.95 1.36 14.17
C ASN A 70 -7.66 1.83 13.48
N VAL A 71 -7.40 1.24 12.30
CA VAL A 71 -6.37 1.67 11.36
C VAL A 71 -7.06 2.38 10.19
N LYS A 72 -6.65 3.61 9.88
CA LYS A 72 -7.23 4.38 8.79
C LYS A 72 -6.65 3.95 7.44
N ILE A 73 -7.47 3.99 6.40
CA ILE A 73 -7.06 3.71 5.02
C ILE A 73 -7.15 4.99 4.21
N ILE A 74 -6.07 5.33 3.52
CA ILE A 74 -6.01 6.36 2.48
C ILE A 74 -5.84 5.64 1.15
N ILE A 75 -6.72 5.93 0.20
CA ILE A 75 -6.61 5.39 -1.15
C ILE A 75 -5.73 6.36 -1.95
N GLY A 76 -4.69 5.84 -2.57
CA GLY A 76 -3.82 6.65 -3.41
C GLY A 76 -2.43 6.04 -3.57
N GLU A 77 -1.65 6.66 -4.46
CA GLU A 77 -0.28 6.25 -4.73
C GLU A 77 0.71 7.21 -4.07
N ALA A 78 1.55 6.70 -3.16
CA ALA A 78 2.64 7.48 -2.60
C ALA A 78 3.69 7.75 -3.71
N GLN A 79 3.89 9.02 -4.06
CA GLN A 79 4.78 9.44 -5.14
C GLN A 79 6.14 9.93 -4.64
N GLN A 80 6.16 10.63 -3.51
CA GLN A 80 7.38 11.25 -2.99
C GLN A 80 7.41 11.21 -1.48
N MET A 81 8.60 11.02 -0.90
CA MET A 81 8.85 11.07 0.53
C MET A 81 9.90 12.12 0.83
N ASN A 82 9.66 12.95 1.84
CA ASN A 82 10.63 13.91 2.35
C ASN A 82 11.01 13.51 3.78
N GLN A 83 12.22 12.99 3.94
CA GLN A 83 12.70 12.49 5.23
C GLN A 83 12.94 13.63 6.23
N ASP A 84 13.44 14.78 5.77
CA ASP A 84 13.75 15.93 6.63
C ASP A 84 12.48 16.55 7.21
N LYS A 85 11.42 16.63 6.40
CA LYS A 85 10.09 17.14 6.80
C LYS A 85 9.18 16.06 7.38
N GLN A 86 9.58 14.79 7.27
CA GLN A 86 8.79 13.62 7.62
C GLN A 86 7.41 13.62 6.96
N THR A 87 7.39 13.81 5.63
CA THR A 87 6.16 13.85 4.85
C THR A 87 6.15 12.85 3.70
N VAL A 88 4.96 12.40 3.33
CA VAL A 88 4.69 11.61 2.12
C VAL A 88 3.66 12.33 1.27
N ILE A 89 3.95 12.45 -0.02
CA ILE A 89 3.05 12.99 -1.02
C ILE A 89 2.32 11.81 -1.65
N VAL A 90 1.00 11.87 -1.67
CA VAL A 90 0.11 10.85 -2.20
C VAL A 90 -0.71 11.46 -3.32
N ALA A 91 -0.69 10.84 -4.49
CA ALA A 91 -1.63 11.13 -5.55
C ALA A 91 -2.95 10.45 -5.24
N ASP A 92 -4.01 11.26 -5.09
CA ASP A 92 -5.37 10.78 -5.01
C ASP A 92 -5.94 10.69 -6.43
N GLU A 93 -6.51 9.55 -6.82
CA GLU A 93 -7.14 9.41 -8.14
C GLU A 93 -8.48 10.17 -8.22
N SER A 94 -9.04 10.57 -7.07
CA SER A 94 -10.35 11.23 -6.97
C SER A 94 -10.29 12.75 -6.81
N GLU A 95 -9.13 13.33 -6.48
CA GLU A 95 -8.92 14.78 -6.39
C GLU A 95 -7.90 15.25 -7.43
N GLU A 96 -8.09 16.44 -7.99
CA GLU A 96 -7.10 17.12 -8.84
C GLU A 96 -5.95 17.67 -7.97
N GLY A 97 -5.16 16.78 -7.37
CA GLY A 97 -4.06 17.21 -6.53
C GLY A 97 -3.34 16.10 -5.80
N ASN A 98 -2.04 16.32 -5.60
CA ASN A 98 -1.25 15.54 -4.67
C ASN A 98 -1.47 16.05 -3.24
N LEU A 99 -1.80 15.16 -2.32
CA LEU A 99 -1.97 15.47 -0.90
C LEU A 99 -0.70 15.14 -0.11
N GLU A 100 -0.34 16.00 0.84
CA GLU A 100 0.82 15.80 1.70
C GLU A 100 0.39 15.33 3.10
N TYR A 101 0.98 14.21 3.56
CA TYR A 101 0.74 13.65 4.89
C TYR A 101 2.01 13.63 5.73
N VAL A 102 1.94 14.26 6.90
CA VAL A 102 3.01 14.23 7.91
C VAL A 102 2.98 12.93 8.71
N TYR A 103 4.15 12.39 9.07
CA TYR A 103 4.29 11.21 9.92
C TYR A 103 5.35 11.39 11.02
N ASP A 104 5.20 10.66 12.12
CA ASP A 104 6.30 10.47 13.10
C ASP A 104 7.17 9.26 12.76
N ARG A 105 6.55 8.25 12.13
CA ARG A 105 7.20 7.00 11.70
C ARG A 105 6.59 6.55 10.38
N LEU A 106 7.45 6.02 9.52
CA LEU A 106 7.08 5.52 8.20
C LEU A 106 7.52 4.06 8.06
N VAL A 107 6.63 3.21 7.57
CA VAL A 107 6.95 1.87 7.09
C VAL A 107 6.74 1.84 5.58
N LEU A 108 7.82 1.68 4.82
CA LEU A 108 7.76 1.55 3.37
C LEU A 108 7.62 0.07 2.99
N ALA A 109 6.42 -0.33 2.58
CA ALA A 109 6.06 -1.68 2.15
C ALA A 109 5.32 -1.64 0.81
N ALA A 110 5.79 -0.81 -0.13
CA ALA A 110 5.14 -0.58 -1.42
C ALA A 110 5.29 -1.75 -2.42
N GLY A 111 5.93 -2.84 -2.02
CA GLY A 111 6.29 -3.95 -2.91
C GLY A 111 7.42 -3.58 -3.88
N SER A 112 7.47 -4.32 -4.99
CA SER A 112 8.42 -4.08 -6.07
C SER A 112 7.69 -4.04 -7.41
N GLN A 113 8.32 -3.45 -8.42
CA GLN A 113 7.84 -3.48 -9.79
C GLN A 113 8.93 -4.08 -10.67
N LEU A 114 8.53 -4.89 -11.65
CA LEU A 114 9.47 -5.48 -12.58
C LEU A 114 10.03 -4.41 -13.52
N TYR A 115 11.34 -4.21 -13.45
CA TYR A 115 12.06 -3.32 -14.36
C TYR A 115 12.46 -4.08 -15.62
N TYR A 116 11.89 -3.71 -16.76
CA TYR A 116 12.27 -4.28 -18.05
C TYR A 116 13.34 -3.42 -18.73
N PRO A 117 14.57 -3.94 -18.92
CA PRO A 117 15.63 -3.20 -19.62
C PRO A 117 15.23 -2.90 -21.06
N ASN A 118 15.66 -1.75 -21.57
CA ASN A 118 15.32 -1.25 -22.89
C ASN A 118 16.13 -1.99 -23.97
N SER A 119 15.68 -3.18 -24.38
CA SER A 119 16.27 -3.95 -25.48
C SER A 119 15.35 -4.01 -26.70
N SER A 120 15.95 -4.04 -27.89
CA SER A 120 15.30 -3.99 -29.20
C SER A 120 14.27 -5.11 -29.45
N SER A 121 14.30 -6.17 -28.64
CA SER A 121 13.40 -7.33 -28.70
C SER A 121 11.95 -7.04 -28.24
N ARG A 122 11.68 -5.82 -27.75
CA ARG A 122 10.41 -5.40 -27.13
C ARG A 122 9.18 -5.51 -28.03
N ASN A 123 9.33 -5.35 -29.35
CA ASN A 123 8.17 -5.36 -30.26
C ASN A 123 7.51 -6.74 -30.43
N LEU A 124 8.17 -7.83 -30.03
CA LEU A 124 7.63 -9.19 -30.15
C LEU A 124 6.89 -9.68 -28.89
N LEU A 125 7.15 -9.06 -27.73
CA LEU A 125 6.50 -9.42 -26.45
C LEU A 125 5.27 -8.53 -26.14
N ASN A 126 5.23 -7.30 -26.65
CA ASN A 126 4.06 -6.42 -26.52
C ASN A 126 2.85 -6.86 -27.38
N SER A 127 3.02 -7.84 -28.27
CA SER A 127 1.93 -8.46 -29.03
C SER A 127 1.32 -9.68 -28.32
N ALA A 128 1.90 -10.15 -27.22
CA ALA A 128 1.28 -11.14 -26.35
C ALA A 128 0.46 -10.39 -25.29
N PRO A 129 -0.79 -10.80 -25.02
CA PRO A 129 -1.60 -10.17 -23.98
C PRO A 129 -0.88 -10.38 -22.64
N VAL A 130 -0.31 -9.30 -22.10
CA VAL A 130 0.08 -9.27 -20.70
C VAL A 130 -1.22 -9.27 -19.91
N LEU A 131 -1.54 -10.41 -19.31
CA LEU A 131 -2.64 -10.54 -18.35
C LEU A 131 -2.28 -9.68 -17.13
N HIS A 132 -2.70 -8.41 -17.18
CA HIS A 132 -2.62 -7.40 -16.13
C HIS A 132 -1.21 -6.89 -15.73
N PRO A 133 -0.79 -5.70 -16.21
CA PRO A 133 0.54 -5.14 -15.93
C PRO A 133 0.77 -4.66 -14.48
N ASN A 134 -0.22 -4.73 -13.59
CA ASN A 134 -0.21 -4.00 -12.31
C ASN A 134 -0.15 -4.86 -11.05
N TYR A 135 0.07 -6.18 -11.16
CA TYR A 135 0.04 -7.08 -10.01
C TYR A 135 1.44 -7.63 -9.69
N PHE A 136 2.30 -6.79 -9.12
CA PHE A 136 3.54 -7.24 -8.49
C PHE A 136 3.40 -7.24 -6.96
N ILE A 137 3.87 -8.34 -6.37
CA ILE A 137 3.64 -8.75 -4.98
C ILE A 137 4.22 -7.71 -4.00
N SER A 138 3.43 -7.35 -3.00
CA SER A 138 3.86 -6.78 -1.72
C SER A 138 3.47 -7.71 -0.59
#